data_AF-A0A7J8RMT7-F1
#
_entry.id   AF-A0A7J8RMT7-F1
#
_cell.length_a   1.000
_cell.length_b   1.000
_cell.length_c   1.000
_cell.angle_alpha   90.00
_cell.angle_beta   90.00
_cell.angle_gamma   90.00
#
_symmetry.space_group_name_H-M   'P 1'
#
loop_
_entity.id
_entity.type
_entity.pdbx_description
1 polymer ?
#
loop_
_entity_poly.entity_id
_entity_poly.type
_entity_poly.pdbx_seq_one_letter_code
_entity_poly.pdbx_strand_id
1 'polypeptide(L)'
;MEYTSYFAASGHKLGAFFSFIFRFPYYPFGASAVSKVILQDLGNRVLVGKDDEPVRQLISMISNDNYHVVRQACSSLSTLAGDVSVAMKLMKCDILQPIGAVLMVSSASEKLVSVLQVVVTLAIRSDTIAEMMLTNDVLSSLKVLCVHKNPEVQRLALLAVGNLGFCPENHHVLVAIEGLRELLVQLTATPEPRVNKAAARALAILGENESLRCAIGGRQIPKRGIRILSLDGGGMKGLATVQILEEIENRTGKRMHELFDLICGTSTGGIYAAALSIKSMSAYRLEEIYKNFGKVVFSEPVPKDNNSATWKEKLDQLYKSSSQSFRVVAKGSKHNPDKLERLLKDLCADEDGDDRLIESAVKDIPKVCLISTLVSVMPAQPFVFRNYQYPVGTPKAPCVTSESSGTTARVSHKQSGLIGSCKYQLWQAIRASCAAPYYLDDFSDDVYRWRDGGLMANNPTIISMREAQLLWPDTKIDCLVSVGSGSVPTKARKGGWRYLDAGQVLIESACSVDRVEETLNTLLPMHPKIRYFRFNPVDERCDMKLDETDPAVWQKLEAATKDYIENNSEYFNIACETLVQASANSDTEK
;
A
#
# COMPACT_ATOMS: atom_id res chain seq x y z
N MET A 1 -36.07 3.84 -37.74
CA MET A 1 -35.22 2.72 -37.32
C MET A 1 -35.74 2.24 -35.98
N GLU A 2 -36.16 0.98 -35.91
CA GLU A 2 -36.73 0.37 -34.70
C GLU A 2 -35.67 0.30 -33.58
N TYR A 3 -35.92 1.03 -32.49
CA TYR A 3 -35.14 0.93 -31.26
C TYR A 3 -35.51 -0.35 -30.50
N THR A 4 -35.04 -1.50 -30.98
CA THR A 4 -34.97 -2.72 -30.17
C THR A 4 -33.80 -2.56 -29.19
N SER A 5 -34.08 -1.93 -28.05
CA SER A 5 -33.15 -1.85 -26.93
C SER A 5 -32.63 -3.25 -26.57
N TYR A 6 -31.31 -3.45 -26.59
CA TYR A 6 -30.65 -4.69 -26.20
C TYR A 6 -31.11 -5.22 -24.83
N PHE A 7 -31.47 -4.33 -23.90
CA PHE A 7 -32.04 -4.70 -22.61
C PHE A 7 -33.30 -5.58 -22.70
N ALA A 8 -34.11 -5.44 -23.76
CA ALA A 8 -35.27 -6.30 -24.00
C ALA A 8 -34.85 -7.65 -24.64
N ALA A 9 -33.77 -7.67 -25.41
CA ALA A 9 -33.19 -8.87 -26.01
C ALA A 9 -32.38 -9.72 -25.01
N SER A 10 -31.83 -9.10 -23.95
CA SER A 10 -31.00 -9.77 -22.94
C SER A 10 -31.78 -10.59 -21.91
N GLY A 11 -33.13 -10.66 -22.02
CA GLY A 11 -33.99 -11.47 -21.15
C GLY A 11 -34.01 -11.04 -19.67
N HIS A 12 -33.49 -9.86 -19.34
CA HIS A 12 -33.36 -9.40 -17.96
C HIS A 12 -34.70 -8.90 -17.41
N LYS A 13 -34.99 -9.16 -16.12
CA LYS A 13 -36.27 -8.80 -15.47
C LYS A 13 -36.64 -7.32 -15.56
N LEU A 14 -35.67 -6.43 -15.74
CA LEU A 14 -35.85 -4.97 -15.86
C LEU A 14 -35.60 -4.44 -17.29
N GLY A 15 -35.47 -5.31 -18.29
CA GLY A 15 -35.04 -4.96 -19.64
C GLY A 15 -35.86 -3.87 -20.33
N ALA A 16 -37.19 -3.98 -20.25
CA ALA A 16 -38.12 -2.99 -20.80
C ALA A 16 -38.06 -1.64 -20.04
N PHE A 17 -37.77 -1.68 -18.73
CA PHE A 17 -37.63 -0.49 -17.90
C PHE A 17 -36.34 0.27 -18.21
N PHE A 18 -35.23 -0.44 -18.41
CA PHE A 18 -33.98 0.14 -18.91
C PHE A 18 -34.15 0.80 -20.29
N SER A 19 -34.78 0.09 -21.23
CA SER A 19 -35.14 0.62 -22.54
C SER A 19 -35.93 1.93 -22.45
N PHE A 20 -36.89 1.99 -21.52
CA PHE A 20 -37.73 3.17 -21.33
C PHE A 20 -36.96 4.37 -20.74
N ILE A 21 -36.13 4.16 -19.72
CA ILE A 21 -35.39 5.26 -19.09
C ILE A 21 -34.35 5.85 -20.06
N PHE A 22 -33.63 4.99 -20.79
CA PHE A 22 -32.62 5.43 -21.76
C PHE A 22 -33.22 6.01 -23.06
N ARG A 23 -34.56 6.07 -23.20
CA ARG A 23 -35.22 6.86 -24.27
C ARG A 23 -35.29 8.35 -23.97
N PHE A 24 -35.28 8.76 -22.71
CA PHE A 24 -35.40 10.16 -22.31
C PHE A 24 -34.33 10.61 -21.29
N PRO A 25 -33.04 10.26 -21.48
CA PRO A 25 -32.02 10.49 -20.45
C PRO A 25 -31.65 11.99 -20.34
N TYR A 26 -31.92 12.78 -21.37
CA TYR A 26 -31.56 14.21 -21.45
C TYR A 26 -32.39 15.15 -20.57
N TYR A 27 -33.43 14.64 -19.90
CA TYR A 27 -34.24 15.39 -18.95
C TYR A 27 -33.81 15.09 -17.50
N PRO A 28 -33.90 16.05 -16.56
CA PRO A 28 -33.43 15.87 -15.18
C PRO A 28 -33.98 14.62 -14.48
N PHE A 29 -35.27 14.31 -14.67
CA PHE A 29 -35.90 13.11 -14.11
C PHE A 29 -35.35 11.82 -14.73
N GLY A 30 -35.15 11.79 -16.05
CA GLY A 30 -34.54 10.66 -16.76
C GLY A 30 -33.10 10.44 -16.32
N ALA A 31 -32.28 11.51 -16.28
CA ALA A 31 -30.91 11.46 -15.81
C ALA A 31 -30.79 10.95 -14.36
N SER A 32 -31.67 11.42 -13.47
CA SER A 32 -31.70 10.93 -12.08
C SER A 32 -32.13 9.46 -11.98
N ALA A 33 -33.06 9.01 -12.82
CA ALA A 33 -33.49 7.62 -12.84
C ALA A 33 -32.36 6.71 -13.32
N VAL A 34 -31.67 7.05 -14.42
CA VAL A 34 -30.48 6.33 -14.91
C VAL A 34 -29.43 6.23 -13.80
N SER A 35 -29.10 7.37 -13.17
CA SER A 35 -28.08 7.44 -12.13
C SER A 35 -28.40 6.58 -10.92
N LYS A 36 -29.64 6.61 -10.41
CA LYS A 36 -30.05 5.74 -9.29
C LYS A 36 -29.93 4.26 -9.64
N VAL A 37 -30.33 3.88 -10.85
CA VAL A 37 -30.29 2.48 -11.29
C VAL A 37 -28.85 1.96 -11.36
N ILE A 38 -27.90 2.79 -11.81
CA ILE A 38 -26.47 2.46 -11.85
C ILE A 38 -25.86 2.48 -10.44
N LEU A 39 -26.22 3.47 -9.61
CA LEU A 39 -25.64 3.63 -8.28
C LEU A 39 -26.09 2.56 -7.28
N GLN A 40 -27.31 2.05 -7.38
CA GLN A 40 -27.89 1.18 -6.34
C GLN A 40 -27.59 -0.31 -6.52
N ASP A 41 -27.30 -0.78 -7.74
CA ASP A 41 -27.20 -2.22 -8.01
C ASP A 41 -25.99 -2.58 -8.87
N LEU A 42 -25.20 -3.55 -8.40
CA LEU A 42 -23.97 -4.00 -9.07
C LEU A 42 -24.27 -4.72 -10.39
N GLY A 43 -25.35 -5.50 -10.47
CA GLY A 43 -25.73 -6.23 -11.68
C GLY A 43 -26.11 -5.28 -12.82
N ASN A 44 -26.80 -4.19 -12.48
CA ASN A 44 -27.14 -3.11 -13.41
C ASN A 44 -25.91 -2.39 -13.94
N ARG A 45 -24.89 -2.15 -13.11
CA ARG A 45 -23.61 -1.55 -13.56
C ARG A 45 -22.91 -2.40 -14.60
N VAL A 46 -22.81 -3.71 -14.33
CA VAL A 46 -22.20 -4.67 -15.26
C VAL A 46 -22.98 -4.72 -16.57
N LEU A 47 -24.31 -4.66 -16.51
CA LEU A 47 -25.16 -4.67 -17.70
C LEU A 47 -24.96 -3.40 -18.54
N VAL A 48 -25.06 -2.22 -17.92
CA VAL A 48 -24.90 -0.93 -18.61
C VAL A 48 -23.48 -0.78 -19.18
N GLY A 49 -22.46 -1.20 -18.42
CA GLY A 49 -21.06 -1.14 -18.86
C GLY A 49 -20.72 -2.08 -20.03
N LYS A 50 -21.52 -3.14 -20.25
CA LYS A 50 -21.31 -4.08 -21.36
C LYS A 50 -21.73 -3.52 -22.72
N ASP A 51 -22.64 -2.57 -22.77
CA ASP A 51 -23.21 -2.05 -24.03
C ASP A 51 -22.64 -0.67 -24.40
N ASP A 52 -22.42 -0.43 -25.70
CA ASP A 52 -21.83 0.83 -26.18
C ASP A 52 -22.85 1.97 -26.14
N GLU A 53 -24.11 1.67 -26.47
CA GLU A 53 -25.16 2.67 -26.64
C GLU A 53 -25.51 3.42 -25.34
N PRO A 54 -25.78 2.74 -24.20
CA PRO A 54 -26.06 3.43 -22.93
C PRO A 54 -24.86 4.26 -22.45
N VAL A 55 -23.64 3.76 -22.70
CA VAL A 55 -22.39 4.46 -22.38
C VAL A 55 -22.25 5.73 -23.22
N ARG A 56 -22.46 5.65 -24.54
CA ARG A 56 -22.40 6.82 -25.45
C ARG A 56 -23.46 7.87 -25.10
N GLN A 57 -24.66 7.44 -24.68
CA GLN A 57 -25.69 8.35 -24.20
C GLN A 57 -25.30 9.05 -22.90
N LEU A 58 -24.69 8.35 -21.94
CA LEU A 58 -24.16 8.98 -20.73
C LEU A 58 -23.03 9.98 -21.04
N ILE A 59 -22.16 9.65 -22.01
CA ILE A 59 -21.08 10.53 -22.45
C ILE A 59 -21.65 11.80 -23.12
N SER A 60 -22.65 11.68 -23.99
CA SER A 60 -23.27 12.83 -24.66
C SER A 60 -23.95 13.79 -23.66
N MET A 61 -24.48 13.27 -22.56
CA MET A 61 -25.08 14.07 -21.48
C MET A 61 -24.09 15.00 -20.76
N ILE A 62 -22.77 14.77 -20.84
CA ILE A 62 -21.76 15.68 -20.28
C ILE A 62 -21.84 17.06 -20.93
N SER A 63 -22.18 17.11 -22.22
CA SER A 63 -22.25 18.36 -22.99
C SER A 63 -23.60 19.07 -22.86
N ASN A 64 -24.49 18.63 -21.96
CA ASN A 64 -25.82 19.21 -21.81
C ASN A 64 -25.75 20.60 -21.15
N ASP A 65 -26.67 21.50 -21.54
CA ASP A 65 -26.78 22.83 -20.95
C ASP A 65 -27.20 22.77 -19.48
N ASN A 66 -28.07 21.81 -19.12
CA ASN A 66 -28.59 21.62 -17.78
C ASN A 66 -27.56 20.93 -16.87
N TYR A 67 -27.06 21.67 -15.87
CA TYR A 67 -26.11 21.16 -14.89
C TYR A 67 -26.58 19.89 -14.15
N HIS A 68 -27.87 19.76 -13.82
CA HIS A 68 -28.37 18.57 -13.14
C HIS A 68 -28.20 17.31 -13.97
N VAL A 69 -28.38 17.40 -15.29
CA VAL A 69 -28.18 16.30 -16.23
C VAL A 69 -26.70 15.91 -16.26
N VAL A 70 -25.81 16.90 -16.38
CA VAL A 70 -24.35 16.71 -16.36
C VAL A 70 -23.90 16.04 -15.06
N ARG A 71 -24.39 16.51 -13.91
CA ARG A 71 -24.05 15.97 -12.58
C ARG A 71 -24.43 14.48 -12.45
N GLN A 72 -25.65 14.12 -12.86
CA GLN A 72 -26.13 12.74 -12.79
C GLN A 72 -25.36 11.83 -13.76
N ALA A 73 -25.06 12.32 -14.97
CA ALA A 73 -24.22 11.61 -15.92
C ALA A 73 -22.82 11.36 -15.36
N CYS A 74 -22.15 12.38 -14.85
CA CYS A 74 -20.80 12.27 -14.28
C CYS A 74 -20.74 11.33 -13.06
N SER A 75 -21.76 11.35 -12.19
CA SER A 75 -21.87 10.41 -11.06
C SER A 75 -21.98 8.96 -11.54
N SER A 76 -22.81 8.73 -12.56
CA SER A 76 -22.98 7.43 -13.20
C SER A 76 -21.70 6.94 -13.86
N LEU A 77 -21.05 7.81 -14.63
CA LEU A 77 -19.80 7.53 -15.33
C LEU A 77 -18.65 7.25 -14.36
N SER A 78 -18.54 8.01 -13.27
CA SER A 78 -17.53 7.74 -12.22
C SER A 78 -17.76 6.37 -11.57
N THR A 79 -19.02 6.00 -11.35
CA THR A 79 -19.38 4.69 -10.79
C THR A 79 -19.04 3.56 -11.76
N LEU A 80 -19.36 3.73 -13.05
CA LEU A 80 -19.04 2.77 -14.12
C LEU A 80 -17.53 2.65 -14.33
N ALA A 81 -16.81 3.77 -14.33
CA ALA A 81 -15.35 3.83 -14.39
C ALA A 81 -14.66 3.15 -13.20
N GLY A 82 -15.42 2.73 -12.18
CA GLY A 82 -14.91 1.89 -11.10
C GLY A 82 -14.28 0.58 -11.59
N ASP A 83 -14.83 0.01 -12.66
CA ASP A 83 -14.36 -1.22 -13.32
C ASP A 83 -13.39 -0.87 -14.46
N VAL A 84 -12.23 -1.54 -14.51
CA VAL A 84 -11.17 -1.25 -15.50
C VAL A 84 -11.62 -1.54 -16.93
N SER A 85 -12.39 -2.61 -17.16
CA SER A 85 -12.91 -2.96 -18.48
C SER A 85 -13.89 -1.91 -18.99
N VAL A 86 -14.79 -1.46 -18.12
CA VAL A 86 -15.74 -0.39 -18.45
C VAL A 86 -15.02 0.94 -18.63
N ALA A 87 -14.02 1.26 -17.81
CA ALA A 87 -13.22 2.47 -17.94
C ALA A 87 -12.46 2.51 -19.29
N MET A 88 -11.84 1.41 -19.71
CA MET A 88 -11.24 1.29 -21.06
C MET A 88 -12.27 1.50 -22.16
N LYS A 89 -13.51 1.05 -21.94
CA LYS A 89 -14.61 1.26 -22.89
C LYS A 89 -15.03 2.72 -22.99
N LEU A 90 -15.10 3.44 -21.86
CA LEU A 90 -15.34 4.88 -21.87
C LEU A 90 -14.32 5.62 -22.74
N MET A 91 -13.04 5.22 -22.66
CA MET A 91 -11.98 5.76 -23.52
C MET A 91 -12.23 5.47 -25.01
N LYS A 92 -12.62 4.24 -25.36
CA LYS A 92 -13.00 3.85 -26.74
C LYS A 92 -14.25 4.56 -27.27
N CYS A 93 -15.11 5.05 -26.38
CA CYS A 93 -16.29 5.84 -26.72
C CYS A 93 -16.02 7.35 -26.74
N ASP A 94 -14.75 7.77 -26.78
CA ASP A 94 -14.29 9.16 -26.89
C ASP A 94 -14.75 10.07 -25.75
N ILE A 95 -14.85 9.54 -24.52
CA ILE A 95 -15.23 10.34 -23.34
C ILE A 95 -14.35 11.59 -23.13
N LEU A 96 -13.09 11.57 -23.61
CA LEU A 96 -12.18 12.70 -23.48
C LEU A 96 -12.61 13.94 -24.28
N GLN A 97 -13.32 13.78 -25.40
CA GLN A 97 -13.80 14.91 -26.20
C GLN A 97 -14.73 15.83 -25.41
N PRO A 98 -15.87 15.35 -24.86
CA PRO A 98 -16.75 16.20 -24.05
C PRO A 98 -16.11 16.64 -22.73
N ILE A 99 -15.23 15.83 -22.13
CA ILE A 99 -14.46 16.24 -20.94
C ILE A 99 -13.59 17.45 -21.28
N GLY A 100 -12.77 17.36 -22.34
CA GLY A 100 -11.87 18.44 -22.77
C GLY A 100 -12.63 19.73 -23.06
N ALA A 101 -13.78 19.64 -23.75
CA ALA A 101 -14.63 20.80 -24.02
C ALA A 101 -15.08 21.52 -22.74
N VAL A 102 -15.47 20.77 -21.69
CA VAL A 102 -15.87 21.37 -20.41
C VAL A 102 -14.66 21.92 -19.64
N LEU A 103 -13.52 21.23 -19.64
CA LEU A 103 -12.31 21.68 -18.94
C LEU A 103 -11.75 23.00 -19.49
N MET A 104 -11.91 23.25 -20.79
CA MET A 104 -11.53 24.52 -21.42
C MET A 104 -12.41 25.70 -20.99
N VAL A 105 -13.64 25.44 -20.54
CA VAL A 105 -14.60 26.49 -20.12
C VAL A 105 -14.45 26.78 -18.63
N SER A 106 -13.56 27.72 -18.31
CA SER A 106 -13.21 28.08 -16.92
C SER A 106 -14.31 28.80 -16.12
N SER A 107 -15.46 29.18 -16.72
CA SER A 107 -16.51 29.95 -16.02
C SER A 107 -17.56 29.08 -15.31
N ALA A 108 -17.73 27.81 -15.70
CA ALA A 108 -18.83 26.95 -15.23
C ALA A 108 -18.40 26.02 -14.08
N SER A 109 -18.19 26.59 -12.89
CA SER A 109 -17.65 25.86 -11.71
C SER A 109 -18.39 24.55 -11.39
N GLU A 110 -19.72 24.52 -11.46
CA GLU A 110 -20.50 23.33 -11.10
C GLU A 110 -20.31 22.16 -12.09
N LYS A 111 -20.25 22.47 -13.39
CA LYS A 111 -19.96 21.48 -14.44
C LYS A 111 -18.53 20.98 -14.32
N LEU A 112 -17.57 21.87 -14.06
CA LEU A 112 -16.16 21.53 -13.84
C LEU A 112 -15.98 20.54 -12.68
N VAL A 113 -16.65 20.78 -11.54
CA VAL A 113 -16.60 19.84 -10.40
C VAL A 113 -17.06 18.44 -10.81
N SER A 114 -18.17 18.34 -11.54
CA SER A 114 -18.73 17.05 -11.95
C SER A 114 -17.82 16.32 -12.94
N VAL A 115 -17.27 17.03 -13.92
CA VAL A 115 -16.35 16.47 -14.92
C VAL A 115 -15.01 16.08 -14.31
N LEU A 116 -14.43 16.92 -13.45
CA LEU A 116 -13.17 16.61 -12.78
C LEU A 116 -13.29 15.38 -11.87
N GLN A 117 -14.45 15.10 -11.27
CA GLN A 117 -14.68 13.84 -10.53
C GLN A 117 -14.52 12.60 -11.43
N VAL A 118 -15.01 12.67 -12.68
CA VAL A 118 -14.80 11.61 -13.67
C VAL A 118 -13.32 11.48 -14.03
N VAL A 119 -12.63 12.61 -14.26
CA VAL A 119 -11.19 12.63 -14.57
C VAL A 119 -10.36 12.01 -13.44
N VAL A 120 -10.58 12.43 -12.18
CA VAL A 120 -9.92 11.87 -10.99
C VAL A 120 -10.16 10.38 -10.91
N THR A 121 -11.39 9.94 -11.18
CA THR A 121 -11.79 8.54 -11.11
C THR A 121 -11.12 7.70 -12.17
N LEU A 122 -11.04 8.16 -13.42
CA LEU A 122 -10.41 7.46 -14.53
C LEU A 122 -8.88 7.43 -14.41
N ALA A 123 -8.27 8.54 -14.02
CA ALA A 123 -6.82 8.72 -13.98
C ALA A 123 -6.10 7.73 -13.05
N ILE A 124 -6.78 7.18 -12.04
CA ILE A 124 -6.18 6.20 -11.12
C ILE A 124 -6.48 4.74 -11.51
N ARG A 125 -7.32 4.46 -12.52
CA ARG A 125 -7.82 3.09 -12.77
C ARG A 125 -6.76 2.16 -13.32
N SER A 126 -6.13 2.54 -14.42
CA SER A 126 -5.01 1.79 -15.00
C SER A 126 -4.00 2.74 -15.60
N ASP A 127 -2.77 2.26 -15.73
CA ASP A 127 -1.69 3.06 -16.30
C ASP A 127 -1.97 3.36 -17.78
N THR A 128 -2.51 2.39 -18.53
CA THR A 128 -2.95 2.58 -19.93
C THR A 128 -4.01 3.68 -20.07
N ILE A 129 -5.01 3.73 -19.18
CA ILE A 129 -6.04 4.77 -19.22
C ILE A 129 -5.40 6.13 -18.90
N ALA A 130 -4.58 6.20 -17.85
CA ALA A 130 -3.91 7.42 -17.45
C ALA A 130 -3.00 7.97 -18.57
N GLU A 131 -2.25 7.10 -19.24
CA GLU A 131 -1.41 7.45 -20.40
C GLU A 131 -2.26 8.04 -21.54
N MET A 132 -3.37 7.38 -21.90
CA MET A 132 -4.29 7.89 -22.92
C MET A 132 -4.94 9.24 -22.53
N MET A 133 -5.12 9.50 -21.23
CA MET A 133 -5.75 10.73 -20.73
C MET A 133 -4.85 11.96 -20.77
N LEU A 134 -3.52 11.80 -20.67
CA LEU A 134 -2.59 12.92 -20.55
C LEU A 134 -2.27 13.53 -21.92
N THR A 135 -3.25 14.21 -22.51
CA THR A 135 -3.05 15.02 -23.72
C THR A 135 -2.57 16.43 -23.37
N ASN A 136 -1.94 17.14 -24.33
CA ASN A 136 -1.50 18.53 -24.14
C ASN A 136 -2.67 19.46 -23.74
N ASP A 137 -3.86 19.23 -24.29
CA ASP A 137 -5.05 20.02 -24.01
C ASP A 137 -5.57 19.80 -22.57
N VAL A 138 -5.64 18.54 -22.14
CA VAL A 138 -6.04 18.17 -20.77
C VAL A 138 -5.03 18.73 -19.78
N LEU A 139 -3.73 18.57 -20.07
CA LEU A 139 -2.67 19.05 -19.21
C LEU A 139 -2.70 20.58 -19.05
N SER A 140 -2.83 21.30 -20.17
CA SER A 140 -2.93 22.77 -20.16
C SER A 140 -4.16 23.23 -19.37
N SER A 141 -5.30 22.55 -19.55
CA SER A 141 -6.53 22.85 -18.80
C SER A 141 -6.35 22.59 -17.31
N LEU A 142 -5.78 21.45 -16.91
CA LEU A 142 -5.56 21.12 -15.50
C LEU A 142 -4.64 22.13 -14.80
N LYS A 143 -3.57 22.57 -15.48
CA LYS A 143 -2.65 23.60 -14.93
C LYS A 143 -3.39 24.92 -14.64
N VAL A 144 -4.29 25.34 -15.52
CA VAL A 144 -5.14 26.53 -15.31
C VAL A 144 -6.13 26.29 -14.16
N LEU A 145 -6.73 25.10 -14.09
CA LEU A 145 -7.73 24.77 -13.07
C LEU A 145 -7.14 24.63 -11.66
N CYS A 146 -5.85 24.31 -11.51
CA CYS A 146 -5.16 24.30 -10.21
C CYS A 146 -5.17 25.69 -9.52
N VAL A 147 -5.25 26.79 -10.27
CA VAL A 147 -5.32 28.17 -9.73
C VAL A 147 -6.72 28.78 -9.86
N HIS A 148 -7.74 27.95 -10.06
CA HIS A 148 -9.11 28.40 -10.21
C HIS A 148 -9.68 29.06 -8.93
N LYS A 149 -10.63 30.00 -9.07
CA LYS A 149 -11.21 30.74 -7.93
C LYS A 149 -12.02 29.87 -6.97
N ASN A 150 -12.58 28.77 -7.47
CA ASN A 150 -13.36 27.81 -6.68
C ASN A 150 -12.45 26.74 -6.07
N PRO A 151 -12.35 26.63 -4.73
CA PRO A 151 -11.46 25.68 -4.08
C PRO A 151 -11.74 24.21 -4.39
N GLU A 152 -12.99 23.83 -4.65
CA GLU A 152 -13.35 22.45 -4.99
C GLU A 152 -12.84 22.08 -6.40
N VAL A 153 -12.84 23.04 -7.33
CA VAL A 153 -12.24 22.86 -8.66
C VAL A 153 -10.73 22.71 -8.53
N GLN A 154 -10.07 23.54 -7.72
CA GLN A 154 -8.62 23.42 -7.47
C GLN A 154 -8.27 22.06 -6.89
N ARG A 155 -9.00 21.64 -5.84
CA ARG A 155 -8.82 20.35 -5.17
C ARG A 155 -8.91 19.19 -6.15
N LEU A 156 -9.97 19.14 -6.97
CA LEU A 156 -10.17 18.05 -7.93
C LEU A 156 -9.15 18.09 -9.08
N ALA A 157 -8.74 19.28 -9.54
CA ALA A 157 -7.68 19.41 -10.53
C ALA A 157 -6.34 18.87 -10.00
N LEU A 158 -5.99 19.21 -8.75
CA LEU A 158 -4.79 18.69 -8.08
C LEU A 158 -4.83 17.17 -7.89
N LEU A 159 -5.99 16.62 -7.50
CA LEU A 159 -6.19 15.18 -7.43
C LEU A 159 -6.04 14.50 -8.80
N ALA A 160 -6.52 15.12 -9.87
CA ALA A 160 -6.38 14.61 -11.23
C ALA A 160 -4.91 14.60 -11.67
N VAL A 161 -4.19 15.70 -11.47
CA VAL A 161 -2.74 15.79 -11.74
C VAL A 161 -1.97 14.73 -10.98
N GLY A 162 -2.23 14.60 -9.67
CA GLY A 162 -1.61 13.57 -8.84
C GLY A 162 -1.92 12.16 -9.34
N ASN A 163 -3.19 11.85 -9.64
CA ASN A 163 -3.59 10.52 -10.10
C ASN A 163 -2.96 10.15 -11.45
N LEU A 164 -2.88 11.10 -12.39
CA LEU A 164 -2.19 10.90 -13.66
C LEU A 164 -0.71 10.59 -13.47
N GLY A 165 -0.09 11.13 -12.41
CA GLY A 165 1.31 10.88 -12.07
C GLY A 165 1.64 9.50 -11.50
N PHE A 166 0.65 8.65 -11.19
CA PHE A 166 0.93 7.24 -10.86
C PHE A 166 1.43 6.45 -12.07
N CYS A 167 0.97 6.80 -13.27
CA CYS A 167 1.42 6.18 -14.51
C CYS A 167 2.89 6.57 -14.75
N PRO A 168 3.81 5.60 -14.92
CA PRO A 168 5.23 5.87 -15.11
C PRO A 168 5.53 6.80 -16.29
N GLU A 169 4.84 6.64 -17.41
CA GLU A 169 5.00 7.41 -18.64
C GLU A 169 4.61 8.87 -18.40
N ASN A 170 3.45 9.08 -17.77
CA ASN A 170 2.95 10.40 -17.37
C ASN A 170 3.82 11.07 -16.31
N HIS A 171 4.38 10.30 -15.37
CA HIS A 171 5.20 10.81 -14.27
C HIS A 171 6.39 11.62 -14.81
N HIS A 172 7.07 11.10 -15.83
CA HIS A 172 8.19 11.79 -16.49
C HIS A 172 7.76 13.09 -17.17
N VAL A 173 6.60 13.08 -17.84
CA VAL A 173 6.04 14.27 -18.49
C VAL A 173 5.70 15.33 -17.44
N LEU A 174 4.96 14.95 -16.39
CA LEU A 174 4.48 15.89 -15.35
C LEU A 174 5.62 16.56 -14.59
N VAL A 175 6.67 15.83 -14.22
CA VAL A 175 7.83 16.43 -13.53
C VAL A 175 8.63 17.34 -14.45
N ALA A 176 8.66 17.07 -15.75
CA ALA A 176 9.35 17.93 -16.72
C ALA A 176 8.60 19.24 -17.03
N ILE A 177 7.35 19.42 -16.56
CA ILE A 177 6.57 20.63 -16.80
C ILE A 177 7.13 21.79 -15.99
N GLU A 178 7.55 22.82 -16.72
CA GLU A 178 8.03 24.05 -16.13
C GLU A 178 6.93 24.74 -15.27
N GLY A 179 7.31 25.09 -14.04
CA GLY A 179 6.46 25.80 -13.09
C GLY A 179 5.42 24.94 -12.37
N LEU A 180 5.25 23.65 -12.71
CA LEU A 180 4.26 22.81 -12.02
C LEU A 180 4.67 22.55 -10.57
N ARG A 181 5.94 22.21 -10.32
CA ARG A 181 6.46 21.98 -8.97
C ARG A 181 6.31 23.23 -8.10
N GLU A 182 6.71 24.38 -8.62
CA GLU A 182 6.64 25.67 -7.92
C GLU A 182 5.18 26.02 -7.59
N LEU A 183 4.26 25.79 -8.54
CA LEU A 183 2.83 25.97 -8.32
C LEU A 183 2.31 25.05 -7.21
N LEU A 184 2.68 23.76 -7.21
CA LEU A 184 2.24 22.83 -6.18
C LEU A 184 2.76 23.23 -4.78
N VAL A 185 4.03 23.63 -4.67
CA VAL A 185 4.61 24.14 -3.41
C VAL A 185 3.93 25.44 -2.94
N GLN A 186 3.52 26.31 -3.85
CA GLN A 186 2.73 27.48 -3.48
C GLN A 186 1.33 27.08 -2.95
N LEU A 187 0.70 26.10 -3.59
CA LEU A 187 -0.64 25.64 -3.21
C LEU A 187 -0.66 24.90 -1.85
N THR A 188 0.45 24.30 -1.43
CA THR A 188 0.60 23.76 -0.06
C THR A 188 0.65 24.84 1.02
N ALA A 189 0.85 26.11 0.67
CA ALA A 189 0.80 27.22 1.62
C ALA A 189 -0.56 27.93 1.67
N THR A 190 -1.55 27.45 0.89
CA THR A 190 -2.89 28.06 0.85
C THR A 190 -3.67 27.83 2.15
N PRO A 191 -4.56 28.76 2.54
CA PRO A 191 -5.34 28.65 3.77
C PRO A 191 -6.43 27.58 3.69
N GLU A 192 -6.78 27.09 2.49
CA GLU A 192 -7.78 26.06 2.30
C GLU A 192 -7.18 24.66 2.54
N PRO A 193 -7.53 23.96 3.64
CA PRO A 193 -6.86 22.72 4.03
C PRO A 193 -6.99 21.61 2.99
N ARG A 194 -8.14 21.56 2.29
CA ARG A 194 -8.39 20.52 1.28
C ARG A 194 -7.54 20.70 0.02
N VAL A 195 -7.28 21.94 -0.37
CA VAL A 195 -6.42 22.28 -1.51
C VAL A 195 -4.96 22.04 -1.16
N ASN A 196 -4.53 22.49 0.02
CA ASN A 196 -3.20 22.23 0.57
C ASN A 196 -2.88 20.73 0.56
N LYS A 197 -3.76 19.90 1.17
CA LYS A 197 -3.60 18.44 1.22
C LYS A 197 -3.50 17.82 -0.18
N ALA A 198 -4.34 18.27 -1.13
CA ALA A 198 -4.30 17.76 -2.51
C ALA A 198 -3.01 18.15 -3.25
N ALA A 199 -2.46 19.35 -3.01
CA ALA A 199 -1.19 19.78 -3.57
C ALA A 199 -0.01 19.01 -2.98
N ALA A 200 0.01 18.81 -1.66
CA ALA A 200 1.01 18.01 -0.96
C ALA A 200 1.00 16.56 -1.47
N ARG A 201 -0.20 15.99 -1.67
CA ARG A 201 -0.38 14.67 -2.27
C ARG A 201 0.19 14.58 -3.68
N ALA A 202 -0.06 15.59 -4.53
CA ALA A 202 0.51 15.63 -5.87
C ALA A 202 2.05 15.66 -5.84
N LEU A 203 2.66 16.48 -4.96
CA LEU A 203 4.13 16.48 -4.76
C LEU A 203 4.65 15.10 -4.34
N ALA A 204 3.94 14.42 -3.43
CA ALA A 204 4.30 13.08 -2.98
C ALA A 204 4.33 12.07 -4.14
N ILE A 205 3.29 12.08 -4.99
CA ILE A 205 3.19 11.18 -6.15
C ILE A 205 4.24 11.52 -7.21
N LEU A 206 4.58 12.80 -7.39
CA LEU A 206 5.62 13.23 -8.32
C LEU A 206 7.05 12.92 -7.81
N GLY A 207 7.22 12.40 -6.59
CA GLY A 207 8.53 12.07 -6.02
C GLY A 207 9.33 13.27 -5.54
N GLU A 208 8.67 14.43 -5.39
CA GLU A 208 9.23 15.69 -4.88
C GLU A 208 9.35 15.66 -3.34
N ASN A 209 10.04 14.64 -2.82
CA ASN A 209 10.06 14.31 -1.39
C ASN A 209 10.64 15.44 -0.51
N GLU A 210 11.67 16.13 -0.97
CA GLU A 210 12.29 17.24 -0.24
C GLU A 210 11.37 18.47 -0.21
N SER A 211 10.87 18.87 -1.39
CA SER A 211 9.92 19.97 -1.55
C SER A 211 8.67 19.76 -0.70
N LEU A 212 8.12 18.54 -0.70
CA LEU A 212 6.99 18.15 0.14
C LEU A 212 7.32 18.28 1.63
N ARG A 213 8.46 17.75 2.07
CA ARG A 213 8.86 17.81 3.48
C ARG A 213 8.98 19.25 3.97
N CYS A 214 9.60 20.13 3.19
CA CYS A 214 9.67 21.55 3.50
C CYS A 214 8.27 22.19 3.54
N ALA A 215 7.41 21.87 2.57
CA ALA A 215 6.06 22.43 2.46
C ALA A 215 5.16 22.11 3.66
N ILE A 216 5.22 20.88 4.18
CA ILE A 216 4.40 20.45 5.32
C ILE A 216 5.05 20.78 6.68
N GLY A 217 6.21 21.46 6.69
CA GLY A 217 6.96 21.74 7.91
C GLY A 217 7.53 20.49 8.58
N GLY A 218 7.79 19.44 7.80
CA GLY A 218 8.22 18.15 8.31
C GLY A 218 9.63 18.14 8.89
N ARG A 219 9.91 17.14 9.73
CA ARG A 219 11.20 16.99 10.42
C ARG A 219 12.36 16.96 9.43
N GLN A 220 13.30 17.89 9.60
CA GLN A 220 14.51 17.93 8.77
C GLN A 220 15.43 16.74 9.06
N ILE A 221 16.11 16.24 8.03
CA ILE A 221 17.13 15.21 8.23
C ILE A 221 18.26 15.81 9.07
N PRO A 222 18.69 15.12 10.15
CA PRO A 222 19.82 15.58 10.94
C PRO A 222 21.06 15.76 10.06
N LYS A 223 21.85 16.81 10.32
CA LYS A 223 23.16 17.01 9.64
C LYS A 223 24.08 15.78 9.76
N ARG A 224 23.89 14.98 10.81
CA ARG A 224 24.64 13.75 11.07
C ARG A 224 24.32 12.64 10.06
N GLY A 225 23.14 12.68 9.43
CA GLY A 225 22.70 11.73 8.42
C GLY A 225 21.36 11.07 8.76
N ILE A 226 21.01 10.06 7.96
CA ILE A 226 19.71 9.37 7.98
C ILE A 226 19.70 8.31 9.08
N ARG A 227 18.61 8.23 9.85
CA ARG A 227 18.38 7.17 10.84
C ARG A 227 17.34 6.19 10.30
N ILE A 228 17.68 4.90 10.30
CA ILE A 228 16.86 3.84 9.71
C ILE A 228 16.49 2.82 10.78
N LEU A 229 15.22 2.43 10.83
CA LEU A 229 14.72 1.28 11.60
C LEU A 229 14.31 0.16 10.63
N SER A 230 14.81 -1.05 10.88
CA SER A 230 14.45 -2.26 10.12
C SER A 230 13.86 -3.29 11.06
N LEU A 231 12.68 -3.80 10.72
CA LEU A 231 11.88 -4.71 11.55
C LEU A 231 11.70 -6.04 10.83
N ASP A 232 12.21 -7.11 11.44
CA ASP A 232 12.13 -8.44 10.86
C ASP A 232 10.69 -9.01 10.88
N GLY A 233 10.45 -10.00 10.02
CA GLY A 233 9.30 -10.89 10.15
C GLY A 233 9.49 -11.96 11.23
N GLY A 234 8.38 -12.60 11.64
CA GLY A 234 8.43 -13.61 12.70
C GLY A 234 7.10 -14.10 13.26
N GLY A 235 5.95 -13.70 12.71
CA GLY A 235 4.64 -14.06 13.26
C GLY A 235 4.51 -13.63 14.73
N MET A 236 3.89 -14.47 15.57
CA MET A 236 3.72 -14.17 16.99
C MET A 236 5.02 -13.97 17.77
N LYS A 237 6.17 -14.36 17.23
CA LYS A 237 7.47 -14.03 17.81
C LYS A 237 7.76 -12.52 17.84
N GLY A 238 7.00 -11.72 17.08
CA GLY A 238 7.07 -10.25 17.13
C GLY A 238 6.80 -9.65 18.51
N LEU A 239 6.25 -10.42 19.48
CA LEU A 239 6.18 -9.98 20.88
C LEU A 239 7.57 -9.59 21.44
N ALA A 240 8.63 -10.29 21.04
CA ALA A 240 9.99 -9.90 21.39
C ALA A 240 10.38 -8.57 20.76
N THR A 241 10.05 -8.37 19.48
CA THR A 241 10.31 -7.13 18.75
C THR A 241 9.63 -5.94 19.40
N VAL A 242 8.34 -6.04 19.78
CA VAL A 242 7.61 -4.90 20.36
C VAL A 242 8.12 -4.55 21.76
N GLN A 243 8.54 -5.51 22.58
CA GLN A 243 9.16 -5.25 23.89
C GLN A 243 10.51 -4.53 23.76
N ILE A 244 11.32 -4.89 22.77
CA ILE A 244 12.58 -4.19 22.47
C ILE A 244 12.30 -2.74 22.02
N LEU A 245 11.28 -2.54 21.19
CA LEU A 245 10.89 -1.20 20.75
C LEU A 245 10.33 -0.37 21.91
N GLU A 246 9.54 -0.96 22.79
CA GLU A 246 9.04 -0.30 24.01
C GLU A 246 10.19 0.16 24.90
N GLU A 247 11.21 -0.69 25.08
CA GLU A 247 12.39 -0.31 25.84
C GLU A 247 13.14 0.89 25.23
N ILE A 248 13.25 0.94 23.90
CA ILE A 248 13.83 2.09 23.20
C ILE A 248 12.95 3.34 23.38
N GLU A 249 11.62 3.24 23.28
CA GLU A 249 10.72 4.38 23.57
C GLU A 249 10.90 4.87 25.01
N ASN A 250 10.97 3.95 25.98
CA ASN A 250 11.12 4.26 27.41
C ASN A 250 12.43 4.99 27.71
N ARG A 251 13.55 4.52 27.14
CA ARG A 251 14.87 5.13 27.36
C ARG A 251 15.04 6.46 26.65
N THR A 252 14.46 6.61 25.46
CA THR A 252 14.58 7.85 24.67
C THR A 252 13.54 8.90 25.04
N GLY A 253 12.43 8.50 25.65
CA GLY A 253 11.26 9.34 25.89
C GLY A 253 10.55 9.80 24.61
N LYS A 254 10.84 9.17 23.46
CA LYS A 254 10.34 9.55 22.14
C LYS A 254 9.69 8.38 21.44
N ARG A 255 8.76 8.70 20.55
CA ARG A 255 8.09 7.72 19.70
C ARG A 255 8.98 7.28 18.57
N MET A 256 8.76 6.06 18.08
CA MET A 256 9.52 5.53 16.94
C MET A 256 9.50 6.45 15.71
N HIS A 257 8.36 7.06 15.39
CA HIS A 257 8.25 7.99 14.26
C HIS A 257 9.06 9.29 14.46
N GLU A 258 9.36 9.67 15.69
CA GLU A 258 10.19 10.83 16.02
C GLU A 258 11.69 10.52 16.01
N LEU A 259 12.07 9.25 16.07
CA LEU A 259 13.46 8.78 16.14
C LEU A 259 14.06 8.46 14.76
N PHE A 260 13.26 8.00 13.80
CA PHE A 260 13.76 7.45 12.54
C PHE A 260 13.26 8.23 11.32
N ASP A 261 14.08 8.33 10.27
CA ASP A 261 13.75 8.97 8.98
C ASP A 261 13.15 7.98 7.98
N LEU A 262 13.54 6.70 8.10
CA LEU A 262 13.02 5.58 7.32
C LEU A 262 12.72 4.40 8.25
N ILE A 263 11.53 3.80 8.11
CA ILE A 263 11.13 2.58 8.81
C ILE A 263 10.74 1.53 7.79
N CYS A 264 11.40 0.39 7.82
CA CYS A 264 11.16 -0.73 6.93
C CYS A 264 10.74 -1.97 7.72
N GLY A 265 9.76 -2.72 7.21
CA GLY A 265 9.27 -3.92 7.88
C GLY A 265 8.91 -5.06 6.94
N THR A 266 9.15 -6.28 7.40
CA THR A 266 8.70 -7.51 6.72
C THR A 266 7.69 -8.25 7.60
N SER A 267 6.59 -8.72 7.01
CA SER A 267 5.57 -9.51 7.70
C SER A 267 5.05 -8.80 8.96
N THR A 268 5.23 -9.40 10.14
CA THR A 268 4.90 -8.77 11.42
C THR A 268 5.63 -7.44 11.64
N GLY A 269 6.91 -7.33 11.25
CA GLY A 269 7.62 -6.07 11.22
C GLY A 269 6.96 -5.03 10.31
N GLY A 270 6.25 -5.46 9.27
CA GLY A 270 5.43 -4.58 8.43
C GLY A 270 4.19 -4.03 9.14
N ILE A 271 3.50 -4.86 9.93
CA ILE A 271 2.40 -4.40 10.81
C ILE A 271 2.95 -3.32 11.78
N TYR A 272 4.09 -3.59 12.39
CA TYR A 272 4.71 -2.69 13.36
C TYR A 272 5.18 -1.39 12.72
N ALA A 273 5.84 -1.47 11.56
CA ALA A 273 6.23 -0.31 10.79
C ALA A 273 5.01 0.59 10.53
N ALA A 274 3.90 0.05 10.03
CA ALA A 274 2.69 0.82 9.78
C ALA A 274 2.06 1.40 11.06
N ALA A 275 1.97 0.63 12.14
CA ALA A 275 1.34 1.07 13.38
C ALA A 275 2.15 2.17 14.10
N LEU A 276 3.47 2.00 14.18
CA LEU A 276 4.37 2.91 14.90
C LEU A 276 4.62 4.23 14.13
N SER A 277 4.54 4.18 12.79
CA SER A 277 4.78 5.34 11.92
C SER A 277 3.49 6.01 11.46
N ILE A 278 2.71 5.35 10.60
CA ILE A 278 1.54 5.94 9.94
C ILE A 278 0.39 6.18 10.93
N LYS A 279 0.26 5.32 11.94
CA LYS A 279 -0.72 5.48 13.03
C LYS A 279 -0.13 6.08 14.31
N SER A 280 1.15 6.44 14.31
CA SER A 280 1.85 7.08 15.44
C SER A 280 1.62 6.39 16.81
N MET A 281 1.42 5.08 16.79
CA MET A 281 1.07 4.30 17.98
C MET A 281 2.29 4.08 18.90
N SER A 282 2.04 3.84 20.18
CA SER A 282 3.06 3.39 21.14
C SER A 282 3.41 1.94 20.90
N ALA A 283 4.65 1.57 21.19
CA ALA A 283 5.02 0.16 21.31
C ALA A 283 4.13 -0.58 22.33
N TYR A 284 3.88 0.02 23.51
CA TYR A 284 2.99 -0.53 24.53
C TYR A 284 1.59 -0.92 24.00
N ARG A 285 0.84 0.03 23.46
CA ARG A 285 -0.50 -0.22 22.85
C ARG A 285 -0.44 -1.20 21.69
N LEU A 286 0.64 -1.17 20.91
CA LEU A 286 0.82 -2.09 19.80
C LEU A 286 0.94 -3.54 20.30
N GLU A 287 1.63 -3.78 21.42
CA GLU A 287 1.70 -5.11 22.03
C GLU A 287 0.31 -5.64 22.43
N GLU A 288 -0.50 -4.80 23.08
CA GLU A 288 -1.87 -5.19 23.48
C GLU A 288 -2.73 -5.58 22.28
N ILE A 289 -2.69 -4.74 21.23
CA ILE A 289 -3.40 -5.00 19.98
C ILE A 289 -2.86 -6.29 19.35
N TYR A 290 -1.54 -6.47 19.31
CA TYR A 290 -0.92 -7.62 18.66
C TYR A 290 -1.25 -8.95 19.37
N LYS A 291 -1.30 -8.97 20.70
CA LYS A 291 -1.79 -10.12 21.49
C LYS A 291 -3.24 -10.46 21.14
N ASN A 292 -4.08 -9.45 20.94
CA ASN A 292 -5.47 -9.66 20.50
C ASN A 292 -5.55 -10.15 19.05
N PHE A 293 -4.71 -9.62 18.15
CA PHE A 293 -4.59 -10.11 16.78
C PHE A 293 -4.25 -11.61 16.77
N GLY A 294 -3.24 -12.04 17.51
CA GLY A 294 -2.86 -13.45 17.62
C GLY A 294 -4.03 -14.34 18.02
N LYS A 295 -4.76 -13.94 19.08
CA LYS A 295 -5.96 -14.66 19.53
C LYS A 295 -7.05 -14.75 18.47
N VAL A 296 -7.31 -13.69 17.70
CA VAL A 296 -8.42 -13.68 16.73
C VAL A 296 -8.05 -14.37 15.41
N VAL A 297 -6.83 -14.15 14.93
CA VAL A 297 -6.35 -14.66 13.63
C VAL A 297 -6.04 -16.14 13.69
N PHE A 298 -5.42 -16.60 14.79
CA PHE A 298 -4.95 -17.98 14.93
C PHE A 298 -5.85 -18.86 15.83
N SER A 299 -6.97 -18.33 16.33
CA SER A 299 -7.95 -19.15 17.07
C SER A 299 -8.59 -20.21 16.19
N GLU A 300 -8.76 -21.40 16.77
CA GLU A 300 -9.48 -22.49 16.15
C GLU A 300 -10.93 -22.09 15.82
N PRO A 301 -11.48 -22.51 14.68
CA PRO A 301 -12.92 -22.40 14.46
C PRO A 301 -13.64 -23.30 15.47
N VAL A 302 -14.30 -22.68 16.45
CA VAL A 302 -15.18 -23.38 17.40
C VAL A 302 -16.30 -24.08 16.60
N PRO A 303 -16.48 -25.41 16.74
CA PRO A 303 -17.65 -26.08 16.19
C PRO A 303 -18.91 -25.48 16.82
N LYS A 304 -19.83 -24.95 16.01
CA LYS A 304 -21.14 -24.53 16.54
C LYS A 304 -21.97 -25.77 16.82
N ASP A 305 -22.17 -26.09 18.10
CA ASP A 305 -23.15 -27.09 18.53
C ASP A 305 -24.57 -26.58 18.26
N ASN A 306 -25.21 -27.11 17.21
CA ASN A 306 -26.65 -27.01 17.02
C ASN A 306 -27.27 -28.41 17.20
N ASN A 307 -28.00 -28.58 18.31
CA ASN A 307 -28.66 -29.83 18.72
C ASN A 307 -29.90 -30.20 17.88
N SER A 308 -29.80 -30.16 16.55
CA SER A 308 -30.88 -30.66 15.66
C SER A 308 -30.45 -31.02 14.23
N ALA A 309 -29.16 -31.29 13.97
CA ALA A 309 -28.70 -31.58 12.61
C ALA A 309 -28.83 -33.08 12.24
N THR A 310 -29.40 -33.33 11.06
CA THR A 310 -29.62 -34.69 10.50
C THR A 310 -28.27 -35.31 10.06
N TRP A 311 -28.13 -36.64 10.02
CA TRP A 311 -26.88 -37.34 9.67
C TRP A 311 -26.18 -36.86 8.37
N LYS A 312 -26.94 -36.36 7.37
CA LYS A 312 -26.39 -35.73 6.17
C LYS A 312 -25.78 -34.35 6.43
N GLU A 313 -26.38 -33.55 7.30
CA GLU A 313 -25.85 -32.26 7.73
C GLU A 313 -24.63 -32.45 8.65
N LYS A 314 -24.54 -33.54 9.41
CA LYS A 314 -23.30 -33.91 10.13
C LYS A 314 -22.17 -34.32 9.18
N LEU A 315 -22.47 -35.00 8.09
CA LEU A 315 -21.46 -35.34 7.07
C LEU A 315 -21.03 -34.10 6.27
N ASP A 316 -21.97 -33.23 5.92
CA ASP A 316 -21.72 -31.95 5.24
C ASP A 316 -21.04 -30.94 6.19
N GLN A 317 -21.33 -31.02 7.49
CA GLN A 317 -20.59 -30.32 8.55
C GLN A 317 -19.23 -30.97 8.82
N LEU A 318 -19.01 -32.27 8.65
CA LEU A 318 -17.65 -32.83 8.66
C LEU A 318 -16.85 -32.42 7.43
N TYR A 319 -17.54 -32.16 6.30
CA TYR A 319 -16.96 -31.63 5.07
C TYR A 319 -16.68 -30.11 5.15
N LYS A 320 -17.50 -29.35 5.90
CA LYS A 320 -17.39 -27.89 6.11
C LYS A 320 -16.68 -27.49 7.42
N SER A 321 -16.68 -28.34 8.45
CA SER A 321 -15.91 -28.22 9.70
C SER A 321 -14.51 -28.71 9.40
N SER A 322 -13.82 -27.88 8.63
CA SER A 322 -12.50 -28.15 8.14
C SER A 322 -11.50 -28.11 9.29
N SER A 323 -11.08 -29.28 9.76
CA SER A 323 -9.84 -29.40 10.53
C SER A 323 -8.70 -28.66 9.78
N GLN A 324 -7.77 -28.03 10.51
CA GLN A 324 -6.62 -27.33 9.92
C GLN A 324 -5.91 -28.21 8.86
N SER A 325 -5.89 -29.53 9.08
CA SER A 325 -5.38 -30.54 8.16
C SER A 325 -6.12 -30.59 6.81
N PHE A 326 -7.45 -30.43 6.77
CA PHE A 326 -8.21 -30.45 5.50
C PHE A 326 -8.02 -29.15 4.70
N ARG A 327 -7.91 -27.98 5.35
CA ARG A 327 -7.64 -26.71 4.64
C ARG A 327 -6.23 -26.65 4.07
N VAL A 328 -5.24 -27.17 4.78
CA VAL A 328 -3.88 -27.31 4.25
C VAL A 328 -3.88 -28.20 3.00
N VAL A 329 -4.66 -29.28 2.98
CA VAL A 329 -4.77 -30.20 1.83
C VAL A 329 -5.60 -29.63 0.67
N ALA A 330 -6.69 -28.91 0.95
CA ALA A 330 -7.63 -28.42 -0.07
C ALA A 330 -7.33 -27.00 -0.59
N LYS A 331 -6.77 -26.13 0.25
CA LYS A 331 -6.50 -24.71 -0.04
C LYS A 331 -5.02 -24.32 0.13
N GLY A 332 -4.18 -25.16 0.73
CA GLY A 332 -2.76 -24.86 0.93
C GLY A 332 -2.45 -23.91 2.10
N SER A 333 -3.46 -23.52 2.90
CA SER A 333 -3.32 -22.59 4.04
C SER A 333 -4.04 -23.08 5.30
N LYS A 334 -3.47 -22.73 6.46
CA LYS A 334 -3.96 -23.10 7.79
C LYS A 334 -5.08 -22.17 8.30
N HIS A 335 -4.99 -20.87 8.04
CA HIS A 335 -5.85 -19.83 8.64
C HIS A 335 -6.66 -19.05 7.59
N ASN A 336 -7.84 -18.54 7.97
CA ASN A 336 -8.69 -17.77 7.03
C ASN A 336 -8.24 -16.29 7.04
N PRO A 337 -7.84 -15.72 5.88
CA PRO A 337 -7.41 -14.34 5.82
C PRO A 337 -8.51 -13.31 6.15
N ASP A 338 -9.80 -13.65 6.04
CA ASP A 338 -10.91 -12.71 6.24
C ASP A 338 -10.86 -12.02 7.61
N LYS A 339 -10.47 -12.75 8.66
CA LYS A 339 -10.36 -12.21 10.02
C LYS A 339 -9.23 -11.19 10.10
N LEU A 340 -8.06 -11.54 9.56
CA LEU A 340 -6.90 -10.66 9.51
C LEU A 340 -7.23 -9.41 8.68
N GLU A 341 -7.88 -9.56 7.53
CA GLU A 341 -8.25 -8.43 6.68
C GLU A 341 -9.22 -7.47 7.34
N ARG A 342 -10.22 -7.96 8.09
CA ARG A 342 -11.12 -7.08 8.85
C ARG A 342 -10.35 -6.29 9.91
N LEU A 343 -9.53 -6.98 10.71
CA LEU A 343 -8.71 -6.32 11.73
C LEU A 343 -7.73 -5.30 11.12
N LEU A 344 -7.13 -5.63 9.97
CA LEU A 344 -6.24 -4.70 9.26
C LEU A 344 -7.00 -3.50 8.71
N LYS A 345 -8.21 -3.70 8.17
CA LYS A 345 -9.07 -2.58 7.73
C LYS A 345 -9.44 -1.68 8.91
N ASP A 346 -9.79 -2.26 10.06
CA ASP A 346 -10.11 -1.49 11.27
C ASP A 346 -8.88 -0.74 11.81
N LEU A 347 -7.71 -1.38 11.83
CA LEU A 347 -6.44 -0.76 12.23
C LEU A 347 -6.03 0.37 11.28
N CYS A 348 -6.25 0.17 9.98
CA CYS A 348 -5.79 1.08 8.92
C CYS A 348 -6.79 2.19 8.60
N ALA A 349 -8.05 2.08 9.02
CA ALA A 349 -9.09 3.07 8.75
C ALA A 349 -8.61 4.47 9.16
N ASP A 350 -8.69 5.41 8.24
CA ASP A 350 -8.46 6.84 8.46
C ASP A 350 -9.80 7.59 8.37
N GLU A 351 -9.90 8.73 9.05
CA GLU A 351 -11.16 9.51 9.11
C GLU A 351 -11.56 10.06 7.72
N ASP A 352 -10.58 10.25 6.84
CA ASP A 352 -10.75 10.79 5.50
C ASP A 352 -11.16 9.75 4.43
N GLY A 353 -11.18 8.46 4.77
CA GLY A 353 -11.67 7.38 3.91
C GLY A 353 -10.77 6.96 2.72
N ASP A 354 -9.60 7.57 2.55
CA ASP A 354 -8.58 7.17 1.56
C ASP A 354 -7.30 6.69 2.28
N ASP A 355 -7.17 5.37 2.43
CA ASP A 355 -6.10 4.74 3.21
C ASP A 355 -4.90 4.30 2.35
N ARG A 356 -4.67 4.93 1.19
CA ARG A 356 -3.51 4.62 0.35
C ARG A 356 -2.21 5.00 1.02
N LEU A 357 -1.16 4.22 0.78
CA LEU A 357 0.16 4.44 1.36
C LEU A 357 0.67 5.86 1.10
N ILE A 358 0.55 6.36 -0.13
CA ILE A 358 1.02 7.70 -0.49
C ILE A 358 0.29 8.83 0.27
N GLU A 359 -0.93 8.60 0.76
CA GLU A 359 -1.68 9.62 1.53
C GLU A 359 -1.02 9.86 2.89
N SER A 360 -0.27 8.88 3.41
CA SER A 360 0.48 9.08 4.65
C SER A 360 1.72 9.96 4.47
N ALA A 361 2.17 10.18 3.22
CA ALA A 361 3.36 11.00 2.90
C ALA A 361 3.19 12.48 3.24
N VAL A 362 1.94 12.96 3.31
CA VAL A 362 1.60 14.37 3.59
C VAL A 362 1.55 14.66 5.10
N LYS A 363 1.73 13.62 5.93
CA LYS A 363 1.84 13.74 7.39
C LYS A 363 3.32 13.91 7.76
N ASP A 364 3.61 14.55 8.89
CA ASP A 364 4.98 14.63 9.43
C ASP A 364 5.38 13.30 10.09
N ILE A 365 5.60 12.29 9.24
CA ILE A 365 5.98 10.94 9.62
C ILE A 365 7.19 10.49 8.79
N PRO A 366 7.91 9.44 9.25
CA PRO A 366 9.01 8.86 8.48
C PRO A 366 8.57 8.35 7.11
N LYS A 367 9.55 8.14 6.24
CA LYS A 367 9.34 7.29 5.07
C LYS A 367 9.16 5.85 5.55
N VAL A 368 8.22 5.13 4.95
CA VAL A 368 7.81 3.79 5.37
C VAL A 368 7.80 2.87 4.16
N CYS A 369 8.41 1.71 4.30
CA CYS A 369 8.30 0.65 3.32
C CYS A 369 8.04 -0.73 3.96
N LEU A 370 7.28 -1.55 3.24
CA LEU A 370 6.84 -2.88 3.65
C LEU A 370 7.26 -3.85 2.56
N ILE A 371 7.89 -4.96 2.97
CA ILE A 371 8.45 -5.92 2.02
C ILE A 371 7.53 -7.11 1.85
N SER A 372 7.30 -7.49 0.60
CA SER A 372 6.56 -8.68 0.21
C SER A 372 7.31 -9.39 -0.92
N THR A 373 6.92 -10.62 -1.23
CA THR A 373 7.50 -11.40 -2.33
C THR A 373 6.51 -11.46 -3.48
N LEU A 374 6.86 -10.87 -4.62
CA LEU A 374 6.11 -10.98 -5.87
C LEU A 374 6.35 -12.35 -6.49
N VAL A 375 5.31 -13.18 -6.53
CA VAL A 375 5.39 -14.57 -7.02
C VAL A 375 4.75 -14.75 -8.40
N SER A 376 4.15 -13.70 -8.96
CA SER A 376 3.66 -13.68 -10.34
C SER A 376 4.78 -13.49 -11.38
N VAL A 377 6.03 -13.32 -10.94
CA VAL A 377 7.23 -13.23 -11.79
C VAL A 377 8.19 -14.38 -11.48
N MET A 378 8.97 -14.79 -12.48
CA MET A 378 9.97 -15.85 -12.35
C MET A 378 11.35 -15.36 -12.81
N PRO A 379 12.40 -15.43 -11.97
CA PRO A 379 12.37 -15.83 -10.56
C PRO A 379 11.60 -14.83 -9.68
N ALA A 380 11.07 -15.29 -8.54
CA ALA A 380 10.36 -14.43 -7.60
C ALA A 380 11.24 -13.24 -7.17
N GLN A 381 10.62 -12.08 -6.96
CA GLN A 381 11.33 -10.83 -6.65
C GLN A 381 10.75 -10.19 -5.39
N PRO A 382 11.56 -9.50 -4.57
CA PRO A 382 11.02 -8.65 -3.51
C PRO A 382 10.26 -7.46 -4.12
N PHE A 383 9.13 -7.14 -3.49
CA PHE A 383 8.27 -6.03 -3.83
C PHE A 383 8.19 -5.05 -2.66
N VAL A 384 8.40 -3.77 -2.95
CA VAL A 384 8.43 -2.70 -1.95
C VAL A 384 7.11 -1.92 -2.00
N PHE A 385 6.23 -2.13 -1.03
CA PHE A 385 5.11 -1.25 -0.78
C PHE A 385 5.61 -0.04 0.02
N ARG A 386 5.26 1.18 -0.36
CA ARG A 386 5.90 2.39 0.19
C ARG A 386 4.99 3.59 0.25
N ASN A 387 5.21 4.48 1.22
CA ASN A 387 4.50 5.77 1.33
C ASN A 387 5.21 6.92 0.58
N TYR A 388 6.09 6.62 -0.36
CA TYR A 388 6.80 7.61 -1.15
C TYR A 388 6.94 7.14 -2.58
N GLN A 389 7.15 8.10 -3.49
CA GLN A 389 7.60 7.84 -4.83
C GLN A 389 9.10 8.16 -4.95
N TYR A 390 9.81 7.44 -5.82
CA TYR A 390 11.20 7.77 -6.11
C TYR A 390 11.29 9.09 -6.87
N PRO A 391 12.34 9.89 -6.64
CA PRO A 391 12.68 11.01 -7.50
C PRO A 391 12.82 10.60 -8.97
N VAL A 392 12.66 11.55 -9.88
CA VAL A 392 12.90 11.30 -11.31
C VAL A 392 14.38 11.04 -11.55
N GLY A 393 14.69 10.05 -12.40
CA GLY A 393 16.05 9.62 -12.70
C GLY A 393 16.55 8.46 -11.84
N THR A 394 15.82 8.06 -10.79
CA THR A 394 16.16 6.86 -10.01
C THR A 394 16.07 5.60 -10.89
N PRO A 395 17.08 4.70 -10.88
CA PRO A 395 17.04 3.46 -11.65
C PRO A 395 15.84 2.58 -11.26
N LYS A 396 14.91 2.35 -12.19
CA LYS A 396 13.74 1.48 -12.00
C LYS A 396 14.02 0.06 -12.49
N ALA A 397 13.48 -0.95 -11.81
CA ALA A 397 13.36 -2.28 -12.41
C ALA A 397 12.33 -2.22 -13.54
N PRO A 398 12.57 -2.87 -14.69
CA PRO A 398 11.51 -3.08 -15.68
C PRO A 398 10.42 -3.95 -15.04
N CYS A 399 9.20 -3.42 -14.93
CA CYS A 399 8.04 -4.22 -14.57
C CYS A 399 7.64 -5.00 -15.82
N VAL A 400 7.65 -6.33 -15.76
CA VAL A 400 7.24 -7.17 -16.90
C VAL A 400 5.72 -7.19 -16.92
N THR A 401 5.10 -6.26 -17.65
CA THR A 401 3.73 -6.43 -18.14
C THR A 401 3.81 -7.17 -19.47
N SER A 402 3.07 -8.27 -19.59
CA SER A 402 2.98 -9.06 -20.81
C SER A 402 2.60 -8.20 -22.03
N GLU A 403 3.17 -8.58 -23.18
CA GLU A 403 2.98 -8.03 -24.53
C GLU A 403 3.87 -6.85 -24.95
N SER A 404 5.17 -7.12 -25.16
CA SER A 404 5.82 -6.63 -26.39
C SER A 404 6.73 -7.71 -26.96
N SER A 405 6.48 -8.00 -28.23
CA SER A 405 7.12 -9.00 -29.06
C SER A 405 8.60 -8.70 -29.29
N GLY A 406 9.39 -9.79 -29.25
CA GLY A 406 10.79 -9.93 -29.61
C GLY A 406 11.58 -8.68 -30.02
N THR A 407 12.47 -8.23 -29.16
CA THR A 407 13.72 -7.60 -29.61
C THR A 407 14.85 -8.00 -28.68
N THR A 408 16.00 -8.35 -29.27
CA THR A 408 17.22 -8.82 -28.62
C THR A 408 17.66 -7.88 -27.48
N ALA A 409 17.74 -8.42 -26.26
CA ALA A 409 18.16 -7.66 -25.09
C ALA A 409 19.65 -7.28 -25.21
N ARG A 410 19.92 -6.01 -25.55
CA ARG A 410 21.25 -5.42 -25.34
C ARG A 410 21.51 -5.37 -23.84
N VAL A 411 22.54 -6.08 -23.39
CA VAL A 411 23.06 -6.06 -22.02
C VAL A 411 23.63 -4.66 -21.74
N SER A 412 22.75 -3.76 -21.34
CA SER A 412 23.13 -2.53 -20.66
C SER A 412 23.28 -2.89 -19.19
N HIS A 413 24.39 -2.50 -18.56
CA HIS A 413 24.62 -2.62 -17.12
C HIS A 413 23.55 -1.79 -16.37
N LYS A 414 22.34 -2.35 -16.22
CA LYS A 414 21.21 -1.71 -15.54
C LYS A 414 21.38 -1.97 -14.05
N GLN A 415 21.59 -0.92 -13.26
CA GLN A 415 21.27 -0.93 -11.84
C GLN A 415 19.78 -1.29 -11.71
N SER A 416 19.48 -2.58 -11.55
CA SER A 416 18.11 -3.07 -11.52
C SER A 416 17.46 -2.60 -10.21
N GLY A 417 16.54 -1.64 -10.28
CA GLY A 417 15.71 -1.22 -9.15
C GLY A 417 14.94 -2.39 -8.53
N LEU A 418 14.43 -2.22 -7.31
CA LEU A 418 13.42 -3.14 -6.78
C LEU A 418 12.05 -2.74 -7.33
N ILE A 419 11.20 -3.72 -7.63
CA ILE A 419 9.82 -3.47 -8.04
C ILE A 419 9.04 -2.98 -6.81
N GLY A 420 8.15 -2.01 -6.98
CA GLY A 420 7.38 -1.47 -5.86
C GLY A 420 6.32 -0.46 -6.27
N SER A 421 5.45 -0.10 -5.33
CA SER A 421 4.32 0.81 -5.59
C SER A 421 3.87 1.54 -4.31
N CYS A 422 3.33 2.74 -4.50
CA CYS A 422 2.71 3.57 -3.46
C CYS A 422 1.18 3.72 -3.63
N LYS A 423 0.60 3.05 -4.65
CA LYS A 423 -0.83 3.14 -5.02
C LYS A 423 -1.76 2.30 -4.15
N TYR A 424 -1.22 1.32 -3.45
CA TYR A 424 -1.99 0.35 -2.65
C TYR A 424 -2.50 0.93 -1.33
N GLN A 425 -3.62 0.41 -0.86
CA GLN A 425 -4.12 0.69 0.49
C GLN A 425 -3.20 0.07 1.54
N LEU A 426 -3.09 0.71 2.70
CA LEU A 426 -2.21 0.29 3.78
C LEU A 426 -2.50 -1.16 4.21
N TRP A 427 -3.78 -1.50 4.41
CA TRP A 427 -4.16 -2.86 4.80
C TRP A 427 -3.81 -3.92 3.75
N GLN A 428 -3.84 -3.57 2.45
CA GLN A 428 -3.46 -4.46 1.36
C GLN A 428 -1.96 -4.76 1.40
N ALA A 429 -1.14 -3.71 1.58
CA ALA A 429 0.30 -3.86 1.68
C ALA A 429 0.72 -4.71 2.89
N ILE A 430 0.09 -4.49 4.05
CA ILE A 430 0.31 -5.31 5.25
C ILE A 430 -0.13 -6.76 5.00
N ARG A 431 -1.33 -6.97 4.44
CA ARG A 431 -1.87 -8.31 4.14
C ARG A 431 -0.98 -9.10 3.17
N ALA A 432 -0.40 -8.44 2.17
CA ALA A 432 0.55 -9.02 1.23
C ALA A 432 1.88 -9.37 1.92
N SER A 433 2.40 -8.46 2.76
CA SER A 433 3.65 -8.68 3.50
C SER A 433 3.56 -9.83 4.50
N CYS A 434 2.38 -10.08 5.10
CA CYS A 434 2.14 -11.15 6.08
C CYS A 434 1.64 -12.48 5.50
N ALA A 435 1.54 -12.63 4.17
CA ALA A 435 0.93 -13.80 3.52
C ALA A 435 1.86 -15.05 3.56
N ALA A 436 2.16 -15.53 4.77
CA ALA A 436 3.14 -16.59 4.99
C ALA A 436 2.65 -17.90 4.37
N PRO A 437 3.44 -18.54 3.47
CA PRO A 437 3.08 -19.83 2.90
C PRO A 437 2.74 -20.83 4.00
N TYR A 438 1.81 -21.74 3.73
CA TYR A 438 1.26 -22.70 4.71
C TYR A 438 0.33 -22.07 5.77
N TYR A 439 0.57 -20.85 6.22
CA TYR A 439 -0.24 -20.20 7.26
C TYR A 439 -1.43 -19.42 6.69
N LEU A 440 -1.19 -18.57 5.69
CA LEU A 440 -2.18 -17.68 5.10
C LEU A 440 -2.19 -17.83 3.58
N ASP A 441 -3.36 -17.62 2.97
CA ASP A 441 -3.49 -17.56 1.51
C ASP A 441 -2.67 -16.38 0.95
N ASP A 442 -2.23 -16.50 -0.29
CA ASP A 442 -1.60 -15.39 -1.01
C ASP A 442 -2.54 -14.18 -1.10
N PHE A 443 -1.95 -13.01 -1.28
CA PHE A 443 -2.69 -11.80 -1.62
C PHE A 443 -2.55 -11.57 -3.12
N SER A 444 -3.65 -11.34 -3.83
CA SER A 444 -3.62 -11.07 -5.26
C SER A 444 -4.58 -9.93 -5.60
N ASP A 445 -4.17 -9.10 -6.55
CA ASP A 445 -5.07 -8.22 -7.28
C ASP A 445 -5.30 -8.77 -8.70
N ASP A 446 -5.88 -7.98 -9.59
CA ASP A 446 -6.17 -8.41 -10.98
C ASP A 446 -4.91 -8.68 -11.81
N VAL A 447 -3.72 -8.21 -11.37
CA VAL A 447 -2.48 -8.23 -12.16
C VAL A 447 -1.39 -9.09 -11.51
N TYR A 448 -1.25 -8.98 -10.19
CA TYR A 448 -0.10 -9.47 -9.45
C TYR A 448 -0.51 -10.36 -8.28
N ARG A 449 0.42 -11.23 -7.90
CA ARG A 449 0.27 -12.15 -6.76
C ARG A 449 1.46 -12.01 -5.84
N TRP A 450 1.18 -11.83 -4.56
CA TRP A 450 2.16 -11.62 -3.50
C TRP A 450 2.07 -12.68 -2.40
N ARG A 451 3.22 -12.96 -1.81
CA ARG A 451 3.38 -13.76 -0.60
C ARG A 451 4.24 -13.01 0.42
N ASP A 452 4.38 -13.59 1.61
CA ASP A 452 5.17 -13.00 2.68
C ASP A 452 6.57 -12.59 2.23
N GLY A 453 7.00 -11.40 2.67
CA GLY A 453 8.32 -10.87 2.38
C GLY A 453 9.44 -11.73 2.95
N GLY A 454 9.16 -12.54 3.97
CA GLY A 454 10.08 -13.48 4.58
C GLY A 454 10.62 -14.52 3.62
N LEU A 455 9.92 -14.82 2.52
CA LEU A 455 10.46 -15.72 1.50
C LEU A 455 11.76 -15.21 0.85
N MET A 456 11.93 -13.89 0.72
CA MET A 456 13.08 -13.27 0.05
C MET A 456 13.91 -12.35 0.96
N ALA A 457 13.28 -11.70 1.93
CA ALA A 457 13.88 -10.65 2.74
C ALA A 457 13.23 -10.55 4.12
N ASN A 458 13.35 -11.61 4.94
CA ASN A 458 12.81 -11.62 6.30
C ASN A 458 13.45 -10.56 7.21
N ASN A 459 14.76 -10.33 7.04
CA ASN A 459 15.47 -9.18 7.58
C ASN A 459 15.62 -8.12 6.48
N PRO A 460 14.82 -7.03 6.51
CA PRO A 460 14.78 -6.06 5.41
C PRO A 460 15.92 -5.02 5.47
N THR A 461 16.92 -5.19 6.33
CA THR A 461 17.96 -4.18 6.62
C THR A 461 18.76 -3.75 5.38
N ILE A 462 19.10 -4.69 4.48
CA ILE A 462 19.81 -4.34 3.23
C ILE A 462 18.89 -3.58 2.26
N ILE A 463 17.60 -3.95 2.22
CA ILE A 463 16.62 -3.23 1.40
C ILE A 463 16.41 -1.82 1.94
N SER A 464 16.32 -1.64 3.27
CA SER A 464 16.13 -0.31 3.87
C SER A 464 17.33 0.61 3.63
N MET A 465 18.56 0.10 3.72
CA MET A 465 19.76 0.86 3.34
C MET A 465 19.72 1.30 1.88
N ARG A 466 19.29 0.41 0.98
CA ARG A 466 19.13 0.73 -0.43
C ARG A 466 18.06 1.79 -0.65
N GLU A 467 16.89 1.64 -0.04
CA GLU A 467 15.79 2.61 -0.15
C GLU A 467 16.21 3.99 0.34
N ALA A 468 16.98 4.06 1.44
CA ALA A 468 17.53 5.32 1.92
C ALA A 468 18.47 5.98 0.89
N GLN A 469 19.33 5.21 0.22
CA GLN A 469 20.21 5.73 -0.84
C GLN A 469 19.44 6.22 -2.07
N LEU A 470 18.31 5.57 -2.41
CA LEU A 470 17.47 6.01 -3.54
C LEU A 470 16.68 7.28 -3.23
N LEU A 471 16.26 7.44 -1.97
CA LEU A 471 15.52 8.62 -1.50
C LEU A 471 16.43 9.83 -1.26
N TRP A 472 17.63 9.59 -0.74
CA TRP A 472 18.58 10.63 -0.33
C TRP A 472 20.00 10.29 -0.82
N PRO A 473 20.26 10.37 -2.13
CA PRO A 473 21.53 9.94 -2.73
C PRO A 473 22.75 10.69 -2.17
N ASP A 474 22.58 11.97 -1.81
CA ASP A 474 23.65 12.82 -1.32
C ASP A 474 23.77 12.81 0.22
N THR A 475 22.92 12.06 0.93
CA THR A 475 22.92 12.01 2.40
C THR A 475 23.44 10.68 2.91
N LYS A 476 24.43 10.72 3.81
CA LYS A 476 24.96 9.52 4.45
C LYS A 476 23.98 8.91 5.46
N ILE A 477 24.06 7.60 5.64
CA ILE A 477 23.38 6.91 6.75
C ILE A 477 24.19 7.14 8.02
N ASP A 478 23.50 7.52 9.09
CA ASP A 478 24.08 7.83 10.39
C ASP A 478 23.95 6.66 11.38
N CYS A 479 22.73 6.14 11.46
CA CYS A 479 22.37 5.09 12.40
C CYS A 479 21.41 4.11 11.73
N LEU A 480 21.67 2.82 11.90
CA LEU A 480 20.84 1.72 11.44
C LEU A 480 20.52 0.84 12.63
N VAL A 481 19.24 0.78 12.99
CA VAL A 481 18.72 -0.09 14.04
C VAL A 481 17.94 -1.21 13.39
N SER A 482 18.32 -2.45 13.65
CA SER A 482 17.66 -3.65 13.16
C SER A 482 17.14 -4.45 14.35
N VAL A 483 15.84 -4.78 14.34
CA VAL A 483 15.19 -5.49 15.44
C VAL A 483 14.60 -6.80 14.94
N GLY A 484 15.09 -7.90 15.51
CA GLY A 484 14.65 -9.26 15.24
C GLY A 484 13.49 -9.71 16.12
N SER A 485 12.87 -10.81 15.73
CA SER A 485 11.79 -11.48 16.49
C SER A 485 12.31 -12.56 17.45
N GLY A 486 13.61 -12.64 17.69
CA GLY A 486 14.24 -13.69 18.47
C GLY A 486 14.61 -14.92 17.65
N SER A 487 15.63 -15.63 18.10
CA SER A 487 16.21 -16.78 17.39
C SER A 487 16.59 -17.88 18.36
N VAL A 488 16.60 -19.11 17.87
CA VAL A 488 17.05 -20.28 18.64
C VAL A 488 18.51 -20.57 18.31
N PRO A 489 19.34 -20.99 19.28
CA PRO A 489 20.70 -21.44 18.99
C PRO A 489 20.71 -22.60 17.97
N THR A 490 21.73 -22.64 17.11
CA THR A 490 21.88 -23.72 16.13
C THR A 490 22.06 -25.07 16.83
N LYS A 491 21.22 -26.05 16.46
CA LYS A 491 21.27 -27.41 17.00
C LYS A 491 21.40 -28.43 15.87
N ALA A 492 22.09 -29.54 16.13
CA ALA A 492 22.15 -30.65 15.19
C ALA A 492 20.78 -31.32 15.07
N ARG A 493 20.30 -31.55 13.83
CA ARG A 493 19.05 -32.27 13.58
C ARG A 493 19.22 -33.74 13.96
N LYS A 494 18.34 -34.28 14.79
CA LYS A 494 18.30 -35.72 15.10
C LYS A 494 17.60 -36.46 13.95
N GLY A 495 18.09 -37.67 13.60
CA GLY A 495 17.84 -38.33 12.32
C GLY A 495 16.41 -38.82 12.03
N GLY A 496 16.15 -39.11 10.74
CA GLY A 496 14.90 -39.64 10.18
C GLY A 496 14.20 -38.63 9.25
N TRP A 497 14.66 -38.49 8.00
CA TRP A 497 14.14 -37.48 7.06
C TRP A 497 12.79 -37.91 6.47
N ARG A 498 11.72 -37.19 6.78
CA ARG A 498 10.38 -37.36 6.16
C ARG A 498 10.06 -36.18 5.26
N TYR A 499 9.14 -36.39 4.30
CA TYR A 499 8.70 -35.35 3.37
C TYR A 499 8.13 -34.11 4.06
N LEU A 500 7.48 -34.28 5.22
CA LEU A 500 6.96 -33.17 6.04
C LEU A 500 8.08 -32.30 6.65
N ASP A 501 9.28 -32.85 6.88
CA ASP A 501 10.41 -32.11 7.44
C ASP A 501 11.01 -31.13 6.42
N ALA A 502 10.82 -31.37 5.11
CA ALA A 502 11.26 -30.46 4.06
C ALA A 502 10.49 -29.13 4.09
N GLY A 503 9.19 -29.15 4.39
CA GLY A 503 8.39 -27.93 4.53
C GLY A 503 8.86 -27.07 5.71
N GLN A 504 9.20 -27.71 6.83
CA GLN A 504 9.74 -27.03 8.01
C GLN A 504 11.10 -26.38 7.71
N VAL A 505 11.99 -27.05 6.98
CA VAL A 505 13.28 -26.48 6.52
C VAL A 505 13.07 -25.24 5.64
N LEU A 506 12.10 -25.26 4.73
CA LEU A 506 11.80 -24.11 3.87
C LEU A 506 11.32 -22.90 4.68
N ILE A 507 10.47 -23.13 5.69
CA ILE A 507 10.01 -22.07 6.60
C ILE A 507 11.19 -21.53 7.42
N GLU A 508 12.01 -22.39 8.00
CA GLU A 508 13.21 -22.00 8.73
C GLU A 508 14.18 -21.20 7.87
N SER A 509 14.38 -21.61 6.61
CA SER A 509 15.22 -20.90 5.66
C SER A 509 14.66 -19.53 5.30
N ALA A 510 13.34 -19.41 5.12
CA ALA A 510 12.68 -18.13 4.88
C ALA A 510 12.77 -17.22 6.11
N CYS A 511 12.58 -17.75 7.32
CA CYS A 511 12.68 -16.98 8.55
C CYS A 511 14.13 -16.68 8.98
N SER A 512 15.15 -17.24 8.30
CA SER A 512 16.54 -17.00 8.66
C SER A 512 16.93 -15.54 8.39
N VAL A 513 17.55 -14.93 9.40
CA VAL A 513 18.02 -13.54 9.36
C VAL A 513 19.55 -13.47 9.32
N ASP A 514 20.23 -14.59 9.58
CA ASP A 514 21.68 -14.67 9.80
C ASP A 514 22.49 -14.30 8.56
N ARG A 515 22.00 -14.63 7.36
CA ARG A 515 22.69 -14.31 6.10
C ARG A 515 22.82 -12.79 5.88
N VAL A 516 21.79 -12.05 6.24
CA VAL A 516 21.79 -10.58 6.16
C VAL A 516 22.72 -10.01 7.22
N GLU A 517 22.68 -10.54 8.45
CA GLU A 517 23.60 -10.15 9.53
C GLU A 517 25.07 -10.41 9.18
N GLU A 518 25.40 -11.59 8.64
CA GLU A 518 26.76 -11.91 8.18
C GLU A 518 27.24 -10.95 7.10
N THR A 519 26.36 -10.61 6.16
CA THR A 519 26.65 -9.65 5.10
C THR A 519 26.94 -8.26 5.69
N LEU A 520 26.11 -7.79 6.62
CA LEU A 520 26.28 -6.49 7.28
C LEU A 520 27.54 -6.45 8.15
N ASN A 521 27.81 -7.50 8.92
CA ASN A 521 29.02 -7.63 9.72
C ASN A 521 30.29 -7.63 8.88
N THR A 522 30.20 -8.08 7.62
CA THR A 522 31.32 -8.04 6.67
C THR A 522 31.48 -6.65 6.04
N LEU A 523 30.38 -5.99 5.67
CA LEU A 523 30.42 -4.74 4.89
C LEU A 523 30.53 -3.48 5.74
N LEU A 524 29.85 -3.41 6.89
CA LEU A 524 29.80 -2.21 7.72
C LEU A 524 31.15 -1.78 8.31
N PRO A 525 32.10 -2.68 8.65
CA PRO A 525 33.45 -2.26 9.04
C PRO A 525 34.18 -1.45 7.97
N MET A 526 33.81 -1.60 6.69
CA MET A 526 34.33 -0.78 5.59
C MET A 526 33.72 0.64 5.56
N HIS A 527 32.66 0.87 6.33
CA HIS A 527 31.94 2.13 6.46
C HIS A 527 31.80 2.55 7.93
N PRO A 528 32.92 2.89 8.62
CA PRO A 528 32.94 3.11 10.08
C PRO A 528 32.09 4.29 10.56
N LYS A 529 31.57 5.12 9.64
CA LYS A 529 30.67 6.23 9.95
C LYS A 529 29.22 5.76 10.21
N ILE A 530 28.85 4.57 9.76
CA ILE A 530 27.51 4.01 9.97
C ILE A 530 27.50 3.27 11.31
N ARG A 531 26.69 3.75 12.26
CA ARG A 531 26.46 3.03 13.51
C ARG A 531 25.35 2.01 13.31
N TYR A 532 25.67 0.75 13.57
CA TYR A 532 24.73 -0.35 13.41
C TYR A 532 24.42 -0.99 14.75
N PHE A 533 23.13 -1.11 15.05
CA PHE A 533 22.62 -1.78 16.24
C PHE A 533 21.69 -2.91 15.84
N ARG A 534 22.04 -4.13 16.24
CA ARG A 534 21.19 -5.31 16.04
C ARG A 534 20.67 -5.79 17.39
N PHE A 535 19.35 -5.74 17.55
CA PHE A 535 18.68 -6.29 18.72
C PHE A 535 17.92 -7.55 18.32
N ASN A 536 18.40 -8.71 18.76
CA ASN A 536 17.76 -10.00 18.48
C ASN A 536 18.09 -10.99 19.61
N PRO A 537 17.12 -11.34 20.49
CA PRO A 537 17.37 -12.27 21.57
C PRO A 537 17.64 -13.68 21.03
N VAL A 538 18.71 -14.31 21.48
CA VAL A 538 19.06 -15.69 21.11
C VAL A 538 18.96 -16.57 22.35
N ASP A 539 17.88 -17.33 22.46
CA ASP A 539 17.56 -18.15 23.64
C ASP A 539 16.73 -19.38 23.22
N GLU A 540 16.83 -20.48 23.96
CA GLU A 540 16.01 -21.66 23.71
C GLU A 540 14.51 -21.39 23.90
N ARG A 541 14.15 -20.47 24.80
CA ARG A 541 12.78 -20.01 25.06
C ARG A 541 12.18 -19.24 23.87
N CYS A 542 12.98 -18.82 22.89
CA CYS A 542 12.51 -18.25 21.64
C CYS A 542 12.02 -19.32 20.63
N ASP A 543 12.10 -20.62 20.99
CA ASP A 543 11.53 -21.71 20.21
C ASP A 543 10.00 -21.70 20.34
N MET A 544 9.37 -21.00 19.39
CA MET A 544 7.93 -20.80 19.32
C MET A 544 7.47 -20.94 17.87
N LYS A 545 6.25 -21.45 17.64
CA LYS A 545 5.66 -21.46 16.30
C LYS A 545 5.23 -20.04 15.90
N LEU A 546 5.19 -19.78 14.60
CA LEU A 546 4.79 -18.47 14.06
C LEU A 546 3.33 -18.10 14.39
N ASP A 547 2.47 -19.09 14.61
CA ASP A 547 1.04 -18.93 14.91
C ASP A 547 0.67 -19.40 16.33
N GLU A 548 1.62 -19.34 17.26
CA GLU A 548 1.39 -19.71 18.66
C GLU A 548 0.38 -18.77 19.34
N THR A 549 -0.58 -19.35 20.05
CA THR A 549 -1.65 -18.60 20.75
C THR A 549 -1.68 -18.82 22.25
N ASP A 550 -0.88 -19.75 22.77
CA ASP A 550 -0.80 -20.02 24.20
C ASP A 550 -0.08 -18.88 24.96
N PRO A 551 -0.78 -18.16 25.86
CA PRO A 551 -0.17 -17.12 26.67
C PRO A 551 1.01 -17.61 27.52
N ALA A 552 1.04 -18.88 27.93
CA ALA A 552 2.14 -19.42 28.71
C ALA A 552 3.43 -19.55 27.89
N VAL A 553 3.32 -19.80 26.58
CA VAL A 553 4.47 -19.81 25.67
C VAL A 553 4.92 -18.39 25.37
N TRP A 554 3.98 -17.46 25.20
CA TRP A 554 4.30 -16.03 25.06
C TRP A 554 5.09 -15.51 26.26
N GLN A 555 4.68 -15.84 27.48
CA GLN A 555 5.40 -15.45 28.70
C GLN A 555 6.85 -15.94 28.74
N LYS A 556 7.16 -17.12 28.17
CA LYS A 556 8.54 -17.62 28.08
C LYS A 556 9.39 -16.76 27.15
N LEU A 557 8.84 -16.38 25.99
CA LEU A 557 9.49 -15.49 25.03
C LEU A 557 9.70 -14.09 25.63
N GLU A 558 8.69 -13.56 26.30
CA GLU A 558 8.75 -12.26 26.98
C GLU A 558 9.80 -12.27 28.09
N ALA A 559 9.84 -13.32 28.90
CA ALA A 559 10.88 -13.48 29.93
C ALA A 559 12.29 -13.53 29.33
N ALA A 560 12.48 -14.28 28.24
CA ALA A 560 13.77 -14.34 27.54
C ALA A 560 14.18 -12.98 26.95
N THR A 561 13.21 -12.24 26.42
CA THR A 561 13.44 -10.91 25.86
C THR A 561 13.80 -9.91 26.96
N LYS A 562 13.12 -9.98 28.11
CA LYS A 562 13.43 -9.16 29.28
C LYS A 562 14.84 -9.44 29.81
N ASP A 563 15.21 -10.71 29.98
CA ASP A 563 16.57 -11.10 30.38
C ASP A 563 17.61 -10.58 29.37
N TYR A 564 17.31 -10.66 28.07
CA TYR A 564 18.16 -10.10 27.01
C TYR A 564 18.33 -8.58 27.13
N ILE A 565 17.25 -7.83 27.36
CA ILE A 565 17.28 -6.38 27.55
C ILE A 565 18.14 -6.01 28.77
N GLU A 566 17.92 -6.69 29.90
CA GLU A 566 18.67 -6.44 31.14
C GLU A 566 20.17 -6.71 30.96
N ASN A 567 20.52 -7.86 30.36
CA ASN A 567 21.90 -8.25 30.10
C ASN A 567 22.62 -7.34 29.10
N ASN A 568 21.88 -6.64 28.22
CA ASN A 568 22.43 -5.76 27.20
C ASN A 568 22.12 -4.28 27.47
N SER A 569 21.81 -3.91 28.72
CA SER A 569 21.34 -2.56 29.07
C SER A 569 22.30 -1.44 28.64
N GLU A 570 23.62 -1.64 28.72
CA GLU A 570 24.60 -0.66 28.24
C GLU A 570 24.51 -0.47 26.72
N TYR A 571 24.35 -1.55 25.96
CA TYR A 571 24.19 -1.51 24.50
C TYR A 571 22.92 -0.75 24.09
N PHE A 572 21.82 -0.94 24.83
CA PHE A 572 20.60 -0.15 24.67
C PHE A 572 20.82 1.34 24.96
N ASN A 573 21.55 1.67 26.03
CA ASN A 573 21.86 3.08 26.35
C ASN A 573 22.66 3.74 25.22
N ILE A 574 23.71 3.10 24.72
CA ILE A 574 24.52 3.62 23.62
C ILE A 574 23.67 3.87 22.37
N ALA A 575 22.77 2.93 22.03
CA ALA A 575 21.86 3.09 20.90
C ALA A 575 20.88 4.26 21.10
N CYS A 576 20.26 4.35 22.28
CA CYS A 576 19.29 5.39 22.60
C CYS A 576 19.92 6.79 22.63
N GLU A 577 21.09 6.93 23.26
CA GLU A 577 21.88 8.17 23.24
C GLU A 577 22.25 8.55 21.80
N THR A 578 22.69 7.57 21.00
CA THR A 578 23.00 7.80 19.58
C THR A 578 21.78 8.35 18.83
N LEU A 579 20.58 7.83 19.08
CA LEU A 579 19.36 8.27 18.40
C LEU A 579 18.87 9.66 18.82
N VAL A 580 19.10 10.04 20.09
CA VAL A 580 18.61 11.31 20.68
C VAL A 580 19.60 12.45 20.53
N GLN A 581 20.91 12.18 20.45
CA GLN A 581 21.94 13.20 20.28
C GLN A 581 21.65 14.09 19.07
N ALA A 582 21.32 15.36 19.33
CA ALA A 582 21.29 16.40 18.30
C ALA A 582 22.71 16.60 17.74
N SER A 583 22.83 17.12 16.51
CA SER A 583 24.13 17.39 15.88
C SER A 583 24.91 18.50 16.60
N ALA A 584 25.46 18.21 17.77
CA ALA A 584 26.50 19.01 18.40
C ALA A 584 27.85 18.42 17.98
N ASN A 585 28.75 19.30 17.52
CA ASN A 585 30.17 19.06 17.21
C ASN A 585 30.53 18.70 15.75
N SER A 586 30.28 19.60 14.81
CA SER A 586 31.04 19.64 13.54
C SER A 586 31.60 21.02 13.18
N ASP A 587 31.59 22.00 14.09
CA ASP A 587 32.11 23.35 13.83
C ASP A 587 33.56 23.57 14.31
N THR A 588 34.31 22.50 14.60
CA THR A 588 35.69 22.60 15.16
C THR A 588 36.80 21.92 14.35
N GLU A 589 36.60 21.64 13.06
CA GLU A 589 37.73 21.33 12.16
C GLU A 589 37.60 22.16 10.88
N LYS A 590 38.18 23.36 10.91
CA LYS A 590 38.59 24.14 9.74
C LYS A 590 40.09 23.95 9.53
#